data_AF-F4WD27-F1
#
_entry.id   AF-F4WD27-F1
#
_cell.length_a   1.000
_cell.length_b   1.000
_cell.length_c   1.000
_cell.angle_alpha   90.00
_cell.angle_beta   90.00
_cell.angle_gamma   90.00
#
_symmetry.space_group_name_H-M   'P 1'
#
loop_
_entity.id
_entity.type
_entity.pdbx_description
1 polymer ?
#
loop_
_entity_poly.entity_id
_entity_poly.type
_entity_poly.pdbx_seq_one_letter_code
_entity_poly.pdbx_strand_id
1 'polypeptide(L)'
;MYSYITKELSTLINKEFPTLPSRQSIMGHSMGGHGALICAFKNPGQFKTVSAFAPISNPILCPWGKKAFSGYLGGSEDNAAWKEWDATELAKKYNGPPLDILIDQGKEDKFLKEGQLLPENLLNAAKDKDNIALTIRFQDDYDHSYYFITTFIEDHFKHHMKYLKN
;
A
#
# COMPACT_ATOMS: atom_id res chain seq x y z
N MET A 1 11.24 4.42 8.91
CA MET A 1 10.77 5.11 7.69
C MET A 1 9.34 5.66 7.83
N TYR A 2 8.38 4.95 8.42
CA TYR A 2 7.00 5.42 8.58
C TYR A 2 6.85 6.86 9.12
N SER A 3 7.42 7.15 10.30
CA SER A 3 7.33 8.49 10.91
C SER A 3 7.95 9.58 10.04
N TYR A 4 8.99 9.26 9.28
CA TYR A 4 9.60 10.18 8.35
C TYR A 4 8.61 10.55 7.23
N ILE A 5 7.98 9.56 6.59
CA ILE A 5 7.03 9.78 5.50
C ILE A 5 5.75 10.48 5.97
N THR A 6 5.13 10.00 7.06
CA THR A 6 3.80 10.47 7.47
C THR A 6 3.82 11.76 8.29
N LYS A 7 4.97 12.09 8.92
CA LYS A 7 5.11 13.29 9.77
C LYS A 7 6.17 14.24 9.26
N GLU A 8 7.44 13.86 9.30
CA GLU A 8 8.56 14.79 9.08
C GLU A 8 8.57 15.35 7.65
N LEU A 9 8.60 14.47 6.64
CA LEU A 9 8.62 14.83 5.22
C LEU A 9 7.33 15.55 4.83
N SER A 10 6.16 15.05 5.24
CA SER A 10 4.89 15.72 4.94
C SER A 10 4.82 17.13 5.52
N THR A 11 5.30 17.32 6.76
CA THR A 11 5.37 18.64 7.41
C THR A 11 6.34 19.56 6.65
N LEU A 12 7.53 19.07 6.30
CA LEU A 12 8.51 19.85 5.56
C LEU A 12 7.99 20.27 4.18
N ILE A 13 7.39 19.34 3.44
CA ILE A 13 6.83 19.63 2.11
C ILE A 13 5.73 20.71 2.19
N ASN A 14 4.83 20.59 3.17
CA ASN A 14 3.76 21.55 3.39
C ASN A 14 4.24 22.94 3.82
N LYS A 15 5.45 23.01 4.40
CA LYS A 15 6.07 24.27 4.80
C LYS A 15 6.80 24.94 3.64
N GLU A 16 7.53 24.17 2.84
CA GLU A 16 8.50 24.70 1.86
C GLU A 16 7.92 24.81 0.43
N PHE A 17 6.79 24.17 0.12
CA PHE A 17 6.19 24.14 -1.21
C PHE A 17 4.72 24.56 -1.20
N PRO A 18 4.17 25.04 -2.34
CA PRO A 18 2.77 25.45 -2.46
C PRO A 18 1.82 24.24 -2.55
N THR A 19 1.74 23.45 -1.48
CA THR A 19 0.84 22.30 -1.39
C THR A 19 -0.46 22.66 -0.68
N LEU A 20 -1.43 21.74 -0.74
CA LEU A 20 -2.64 21.79 0.07
C LEU A 20 -2.56 20.65 1.11
N PRO A 21 -2.22 20.95 2.39
CA PRO A 21 -2.04 19.92 3.42
C PRO A 21 -3.25 19.02 3.64
N SER A 22 -4.45 19.53 3.34
CA SER A 22 -5.72 18.78 3.43
C SER A 22 -5.99 17.85 2.24
N ARG A 23 -5.17 17.90 1.19
CA ARG A 23 -5.33 17.13 -0.06
C ARG A 23 -4.05 16.35 -0.36
N GLN A 24 -3.89 15.23 0.35
CA GLN A 24 -2.74 14.34 0.19
C GLN A 24 -3.24 12.94 -0.23
N SER A 25 -2.47 12.22 -1.02
CA SER A 25 -2.68 10.80 -1.35
C SER A 25 -1.32 10.13 -1.50
N ILE A 26 -1.28 8.81 -1.48
CA ILE A 26 -0.01 8.07 -1.47
C ILE A 26 -0.06 6.87 -2.42
N MET A 27 1.04 6.60 -3.11
CA MET A 27 1.22 5.38 -3.89
C MET A 27 2.65 4.87 -3.81
N GLY A 28 2.85 3.63 -4.20
CA GLY A 28 4.18 3.05 -4.27
C GLY A 28 4.23 1.71 -4.99
N HIS A 29 5.44 1.21 -5.17
CA HIS A 29 5.73 -0.05 -5.85
C HIS A 29 6.36 -1.06 -4.89
N SER A 30 5.94 -2.32 -4.89
CA SER A 30 6.58 -3.40 -4.12
C SER A 30 6.61 -3.11 -2.62
N MET A 31 7.80 -3.02 -2.00
CA MET A 31 7.97 -2.51 -0.63
C MET A 31 7.38 -1.11 -0.44
N GLY A 32 7.47 -0.23 -1.43
CA GLY A 32 6.82 1.08 -1.41
C GLY A 32 5.29 0.98 -1.51
N GLY A 33 4.77 -0.03 -2.20
CA GLY A 33 3.33 -0.32 -2.28
C GLY A 33 2.79 -0.77 -0.92
N HIS A 34 3.53 -1.65 -0.25
CA HIS A 34 3.30 -1.98 1.16
C HIS A 34 3.29 -0.71 2.04
N GLY A 35 4.34 0.12 1.91
CA GLY A 35 4.47 1.38 2.63
C GLY A 35 3.28 2.32 2.44
N ALA A 36 2.81 2.48 1.20
CA ALA A 36 1.65 3.30 0.87
C ALA A 36 0.38 2.80 1.56
N LEU A 37 0.11 1.49 1.48
CA LEU A 37 -1.06 0.86 2.13
C LEU A 37 -1.04 1.06 3.65
N ILE A 38 0.08 0.75 4.33
CA ILE A 38 0.15 0.91 5.79
C ILE A 38 0.08 2.37 6.22
N CYS A 39 0.60 3.30 5.41
CA CYS A 39 0.47 4.73 5.68
C CYS A 39 -1.00 5.16 5.59
N ALA A 40 -1.75 4.69 4.59
CA ALA A 40 -3.17 5.00 4.46
C ALA A 40 -3.99 4.41 5.62
N PHE A 41 -3.80 3.12 5.95
CA PHE A 41 -4.56 2.46 6.99
C PHE A 41 -4.28 2.97 8.40
N LYS A 42 -3.02 3.32 8.71
CA LYS A 42 -2.62 3.80 10.04
C LYS A 42 -2.82 5.31 10.25
N ASN A 43 -3.18 6.06 9.21
CA ASN A 43 -3.53 7.48 9.32
C ASN A 43 -4.90 7.76 8.67
N PRO A 44 -6.01 7.23 9.23
CA PRO A 44 -7.35 7.46 8.70
C PRO A 44 -7.63 8.95 8.46
N GLY A 45 -8.05 9.29 7.23
CA GLY A 45 -8.39 10.67 6.85
C GLY A 45 -7.22 11.54 6.37
N GLN A 46 -5.97 11.15 6.60
CA GLN A 46 -4.80 11.88 6.09
C GLN A 46 -4.68 11.76 4.57
N PHE A 47 -4.79 10.54 4.04
CA PHE A 47 -4.70 10.26 2.62
C PHE A 47 -6.11 10.08 2.03
N LYS A 48 -6.42 10.82 0.95
CA LYS A 48 -7.73 10.77 0.28
C LYS A 48 -7.97 9.48 -0.49
N THR A 49 -6.91 8.90 -1.00
CA THR A 49 -6.90 7.58 -1.62
C THR A 49 -5.48 7.01 -1.58
N VAL A 50 -5.37 5.72 -1.89
CA VAL A 50 -4.10 5.00 -1.98
C VAL A 50 -4.12 4.10 -3.21
N SER A 51 -2.95 3.90 -3.82
CA SER A 51 -2.81 2.90 -4.87
C SER A 51 -1.44 2.22 -4.81
N ALA A 52 -1.29 1.03 -5.37
CA ALA A 52 0.01 0.36 -5.38
C ALA A 52 0.27 -0.46 -6.64
N PHE A 53 1.53 -0.58 -7.02
CA PHE A 53 2.02 -1.52 -8.03
C PHE A 53 2.68 -2.70 -7.32
N ALA A 54 2.21 -3.92 -7.61
CA ALA A 54 2.75 -5.18 -7.10
C ALA A 54 3.13 -5.14 -5.59
N PRO A 55 2.22 -4.73 -4.68
CA PRO A 55 2.56 -4.50 -3.28
C PRO A 55 2.87 -5.78 -2.51
N ILE A 56 3.79 -5.68 -1.55
CA ILE A 56 3.94 -6.67 -0.48
C ILE A 56 2.75 -6.53 0.48
N SER A 57 1.70 -7.29 0.23
CA SER A 57 0.38 -7.09 0.85
C SER A 57 0.23 -7.77 2.20
N ASN A 58 0.95 -8.87 2.44
CA ASN A 58 0.89 -9.63 3.69
C ASN A 58 2.30 -10.04 4.18
N PRO A 59 3.18 -9.07 4.51
CA PRO A 59 4.58 -9.33 4.85
C PRO A 59 4.81 -10.32 6.00
N ILE A 60 3.88 -10.49 6.94
CA ILE A 60 4.07 -11.49 8.02
C ILE A 60 4.11 -12.93 7.48
N LEU A 61 3.52 -13.16 6.30
CA LEU A 61 3.46 -14.49 5.68
C LEU A 61 4.50 -14.69 4.57
N CYS A 62 5.23 -13.66 4.15
CA CYS A 62 6.20 -13.79 3.05
C CYS A 62 7.66 -13.79 3.51
N PRO A 63 8.59 -14.46 2.80
CA PRO A 63 10.00 -14.57 3.23
C PRO A 63 10.70 -13.22 3.44
N TRP A 64 10.47 -12.24 2.56
CA TRP A 64 11.06 -10.91 2.72
C TRP A 64 10.56 -10.18 3.96
N GLY A 65 9.24 -10.20 4.18
CA GLY A 65 8.63 -9.55 5.33
C GLY A 65 9.06 -10.20 6.64
N LYS A 66 9.09 -11.55 6.71
CA LYS A 66 9.63 -12.28 7.88
C LYS A 66 11.06 -11.88 8.20
N LYS A 67 11.95 -11.86 7.19
CA LYS A 67 13.34 -11.44 7.38
C LYS A 67 13.45 -9.99 7.88
N ALA A 68 12.71 -9.07 7.25
CA ALA A 68 12.75 -7.65 7.59
C ALA A 68 12.18 -7.37 8.98
N PHE A 69 11.03 -7.96 9.32
CA PHE A 69 10.38 -7.75 10.60
C PHE A 69 11.16 -8.39 11.75
N SER A 70 11.75 -9.58 11.57
CA SER A 70 12.66 -10.13 12.59
C SER A 70 13.86 -9.20 12.84
N GLY A 71 14.41 -8.58 11.78
CA GLY A 71 15.53 -7.64 11.91
C GLY A 71 15.17 -6.32 12.58
N TYR A 72 14.02 -5.71 12.23
CA TYR A 72 13.65 -4.37 12.70
C TYR A 72 12.78 -4.37 13.96
N LEU A 73 11.89 -5.35 14.10
CA LEU A 73 10.89 -5.43 15.18
C LEU A 73 11.20 -6.53 16.19
N GLY A 74 12.16 -7.43 15.87
CA GLY A 74 12.44 -8.61 16.67
C GLY A 74 11.33 -9.66 16.61
N GLY A 75 11.59 -10.81 17.23
CA GLY A 75 10.64 -11.93 17.32
C GLY A 75 10.50 -12.75 16.02
N SER A 76 9.47 -13.59 16.02
CA SER A 76 9.08 -14.49 14.93
C SER A 76 7.70 -14.12 14.38
N GLU A 77 7.20 -14.91 13.44
CA GLU A 77 5.91 -14.72 12.75
C GLU A 77 4.67 -14.61 13.68
N ASP A 78 4.74 -15.14 14.90
CA ASP A 78 3.68 -15.04 15.91
C ASP A 78 3.72 -13.72 16.70
N ASN A 79 4.72 -12.87 16.46
CA ASN A 79 4.86 -11.60 17.14
C ASN A 79 3.68 -10.69 16.78
N ALA A 80 2.81 -10.43 17.77
CA ALA A 80 1.65 -9.57 17.60
C ALA A 80 2.01 -8.15 17.10
N ALA A 81 3.23 -7.66 17.38
CA ALA A 81 3.69 -6.37 16.90
C ALA A 81 3.84 -6.30 15.37
N TRP A 82 4.06 -7.43 14.69
CA TRP A 82 4.19 -7.46 13.24
C TRP A 82 2.87 -7.14 12.53
N LYS A 83 1.74 -7.54 13.14
CA LYS A 83 0.40 -7.26 12.60
C LYS A 83 0.10 -5.76 12.51
N GLU A 84 0.77 -4.95 13.33
CA GLU A 84 0.67 -3.49 13.28
C GLU A 84 1.39 -2.86 12.08
N TRP A 85 2.16 -3.65 11.34
CA TRP A 85 2.93 -3.26 10.17
C TRP A 85 2.58 -4.11 8.94
N ASP A 86 1.46 -4.82 8.95
CA ASP A 86 1.02 -5.68 7.85
C ASP A 86 -0.24 -5.11 7.20
N ALA A 87 -0.21 -4.86 5.89
CA ALA A 87 -1.32 -4.21 5.19
C ALA A 87 -2.61 -5.05 5.22
N THR A 88 -2.51 -6.38 5.16
CA THR A 88 -3.64 -7.29 5.25
C THR A 88 -4.24 -7.29 6.65
N GLU A 89 -3.42 -7.35 7.70
CA GLU A 89 -3.91 -7.28 9.08
C GLU A 89 -4.49 -5.89 9.43
N LEU A 90 -3.92 -4.82 8.90
CA LEU A 90 -4.42 -3.46 9.08
C LEU A 90 -5.75 -3.24 8.35
N ALA A 91 -5.93 -3.78 7.14
CA ALA A 91 -7.21 -3.74 6.43
C ALA A 91 -8.34 -4.36 7.27
N LYS A 92 -8.09 -5.49 7.95
CA LYS A 92 -9.07 -6.13 8.85
C LYS A 92 -9.49 -5.24 10.03
N LYS A 93 -8.63 -4.30 10.46
CA LYS A 93 -8.91 -3.41 11.60
C LYS A 93 -9.34 -2.00 11.18
N TYR A 94 -9.29 -1.68 9.90
CA TYR A 94 -9.57 -0.34 9.41
C TYR A 94 -11.01 0.08 9.74
N ASN A 95 -11.14 1.22 10.41
CA ASN A 95 -12.40 1.83 10.83
C ASN A 95 -12.47 3.33 10.43
N GLY A 96 -11.66 3.71 9.45
CA GLY A 96 -11.58 5.07 8.93
C GLY A 96 -12.70 5.45 7.96
N PRO A 97 -12.62 6.65 7.35
CA PRO A 97 -13.54 7.05 6.29
C PRO A 97 -13.43 6.12 5.07
N PRO A 98 -14.39 6.18 4.11
CA PRO A 98 -14.30 5.39 2.89
C PRO A 98 -12.96 5.59 2.17
N LEU A 99 -12.28 4.49 1.85
CA LEU A 99 -11.00 4.47 1.20
C LEU A 99 -11.09 3.64 -0.08
N ASP A 100 -10.95 4.30 -1.23
CA ASP A 100 -10.81 3.62 -2.52
C ASP A 100 -9.34 3.30 -2.80
N ILE A 101 -9.07 2.05 -3.17
CA ILE A 101 -7.74 1.47 -3.32
C ILE A 101 -7.63 0.83 -4.70
N LEU A 102 -6.63 1.27 -5.49
CA LEU A 102 -6.28 0.66 -6.77
C LEU A 102 -4.95 -0.10 -6.66
N ILE A 103 -4.94 -1.37 -7.05
CA ILE A 103 -3.72 -2.17 -7.18
C ILE A 103 -3.61 -2.71 -8.60
N ASP A 104 -2.45 -2.52 -9.20
CA ASP A 104 -2.03 -3.26 -10.40
C ASP A 104 -1.01 -4.32 -10.02
N GLN A 105 -1.16 -5.53 -10.55
CA GLN A 105 -0.27 -6.67 -10.33
C GLN A 105 0.03 -7.36 -11.67
N GLY A 106 1.30 -7.40 -12.08
CA GLY A 106 1.72 -8.23 -13.21
C GLY A 106 1.55 -9.72 -12.90
N LYS A 107 0.96 -10.51 -13.81
CA LYS A 107 0.80 -11.96 -13.64
C LYS A 107 2.10 -12.73 -13.86
N GLU A 108 2.99 -12.19 -14.67
CA GLU A 108 4.32 -12.75 -14.94
C GLU A 108 5.39 -12.25 -13.96
N ASP A 109 4.98 -11.52 -12.93
CA ASP A 109 5.82 -11.11 -11.82
C ASP A 109 6.38 -12.34 -11.08
N LYS A 110 7.70 -12.50 -11.12
CA LYS A 110 8.38 -13.59 -10.41
C LYS A 110 8.16 -13.55 -8.89
N PHE A 111 8.04 -12.37 -8.29
CA PHE A 111 7.88 -12.23 -6.85
C PHE A 111 6.44 -12.53 -6.41
N LEU A 112 5.46 -12.38 -7.31
CA LEU A 112 4.13 -12.94 -7.11
C LEU A 112 4.20 -14.47 -7.02
N LYS A 113 4.86 -15.10 -7.99
CA LYS A 113 5.01 -16.57 -8.07
C LYS A 113 5.83 -17.15 -6.91
N GLU A 114 6.80 -16.40 -6.40
CA GLU A 114 7.60 -16.74 -5.21
C GLU A 114 6.86 -16.52 -3.88
N GLY A 115 5.62 -16.00 -3.90
CA GLY A 115 4.83 -15.76 -2.69
C GLY A 115 5.29 -14.58 -1.85
N GLN A 116 5.95 -13.58 -2.46
CA GLN A 116 6.38 -12.37 -1.75
C GLN A 116 5.24 -11.36 -1.57
N LEU A 117 4.31 -11.31 -2.53
CA LEU A 117 3.36 -10.20 -2.67
C LEU A 117 2.01 -10.46 -2.01
N LEU A 118 1.46 -11.67 -2.19
CA LEU A 118 0.22 -12.15 -1.56
C LEU A 118 -1.00 -11.18 -1.68
N PRO A 119 -1.29 -10.59 -2.86
CA PRO A 119 -2.38 -9.63 -3.04
C PRO A 119 -3.77 -10.23 -2.76
N GLU A 120 -3.96 -11.53 -2.99
CA GLU A 120 -5.20 -12.25 -2.69
C GLU A 120 -5.57 -12.23 -1.21
N ASN A 121 -4.59 -12.21 -0.30
CA ASN A 121 -4.86 -12.13 1.14
C ASN A 121 -5.45 -10.77 1.51
N LEU A 122 -4.95 -9.69 0.90
CA LEU A 122 -5.48 -8.35 1.09
C LEU A 122 -6.89 -8.22 0.49
N LEU A 123 -7.13 -8.82 -0.68
CA LEU A 123 -8.47 -8.88 -1.29
C LEU A 123 -9.47 -9.54 -0.35
N ASN A 124 -9.12 -10.70 0.21
CA ASN A 124 -9.96 -11.42 1.16
C ASN A 124 -10.19 -10.63 2.45
N ALA A 125 -9.16 -9.94 2.96
CA ALA A 125 -9.28 -9.10 4.16
C ALA A 125 -10.17 -7.86 3.98
N ALA A 126 -10.22 -7.30 2.76
CA ALA A 126 -11.04 -6.15 2.43
C ALA A 126 -12.49 -6.49 2.07
N LYS A 127 -12.78 -7.75 1.71
CA LYS A 127 -14.10 -8.18 1.21
C LYS A 127 -15.26 -7.85 2.15
N ASP A 128 -15.05 -7.95 3.45
CA ASP A 128 -16.07 -7.72 4.48
C ASP A 128 -15.99 -6.29 5.07
N LYS A 129 -15.37 -5.34 4.35
CA LYS A 129 -15.18 -3.95 4.80
C LYS A 129 -15.97 -2.97 3.96
N ASP A 130 -17.09 -2.49 4.50
CA ASP A 130 -17.95 -1.49 3.85
C ASP A 130 -17.23 -0.16 3.54
N ASN A 131 -16.17 0.16 4.28
CA ASN A 131 -15.39 1.38 4.13
C ASN A 131 -14.10 1.20 3.30
N ILE A 132 -13.84 0.01 2.74
CA ILE A 132 -12.72 -0.21 1.82
C ILE A 132 -13.27 -0.67 0.47
N ALA A 133 -13.11 0.18 -0.56
CA ALA A 133 -13.30 -0.23 -1.94
C ALA A 133 -11.94 -0.65 -2.51
N LEU A 134 -11.73 -1.95 -2.73
CA LEU A 134 -10.46 -2.47 -3.24
C LEU A 134 -10.62 -3.03 -4.65
N THR A 135 -9.94 -2.43 -5.60
CA THR A 135 -9.82 -2.90 -6.98
C THR A 135 -8.41 -3.45 -7.22
N ILE A 136 -8.30 -4.73 -7.57
CA ILE A 136 -7.03 -5.34 -8.00
C ILE A 136 -7.14 -5.74 -9.47
N ARG A 137 -6.24 -5.22 -10.30
CA ARG A 137 -6.12 -5.55 -11.73
C ARG A 137 -4.91 -6.45 -11.94
N PHE A 138 -5.15 -7.67 -12.41
CA PHE A 138 -4.08 -8.60 -12.77
C PHE A 138 -3.76 -8.46 -14.25
N GLN A 139 -2.56 -7.98 -14.56
CA GLN A 139 -2.12 -7.62 -15.91
C GLN A 139 -1.34 -8.78 -16.54
N ASP A 140 -1.89 -9.34 -17.62
CA ASP A 140 -1.27 -10.44 -18.37
C ASP A 140 0.08 -10.01 -18.99
N ASP A 141 1.05 -10.92 -19.03
CA ASP A 141 2.40 -10.71 -19.61
C ASP A 141 3.28 -9.64 -18.95
N TYR A 142 2.79 -8.96 -17.89
CA TYR A 142 3.56 -7.96 -17.16
C TYR A 142 4.33 -8.53 -15.97
N ASP A 143 5.52 -8.00 -15.76
CA ASP A 143 6.47 -8.38 -14.71
C ASP A 143 6.52 -7.36 -13.54
N HIS A 144 7.60 -7.38 -12.75
CA HIS A 144 7.82 -6.46 -11.61
C HIS A 144 8.60 -5.19 -11.99
N SER A 145 8.86 -4.96 -13.27
CA SER A 145 9.78 -3.92 -13.71
C SER A 145 9.10 -2.56 -13.83
N TYR A 146 9.90 -1.54 -14.11
CA TYR A 146 9.36 -0.22 -14.46
C TYR A 146 8.64 -0.21 -15.82
N TYR A 147 8.80 -1.20 -16.71
CA TYR A 147 7.98 -1.30 -17.92
C TYR A 147 6.51 -1.56 -17.57
N PHE A 148 6.27 -2.45 -16.60
CA PHE A 148 4.95 -2.64 -16.02
C PHE A 148 4.41 -1.35 -15.39
N ILE A 149 5.19 -0.70 -14.50
CA ILE A 149 4.75 0.53 -13.83
C ILE A 149 4.41 1.64 -14.83
N THR A 150 5.31 1.89 -15.79
CA THR A 150 5.13 2.98 -16.78
C THR A 150 3.94 2.76 -17.69
N THR A 151 3.56 1.51 -17.97
CA THR A 151 2.35 1.19 -18.75
C THR A 151 1.08 1.69 -18.07
N PHE A 152 0.99 1.55 -16.74
CA PHE A 152 -0.25 1.78 -15.99
C PHE A 152 -0.20 3.02 -15.09
N ILE A 153 0.90 3.78 -15.07
CA ILE A 153 1.08 4.95 -14.20
C ILE A 153 0.03 6.06 -14.46
N GLU A 154 -0.41 6.22 -15.70
CA GLU A 154 -1.44 7.20 -16.04
C GLU A 154 -2.78 6.89 -15.35
N ASP A 155 -3.16 5.62 -15.27
CA ASP A 155 -4.39 5.20 -14.60
C ASP A 155 -4.32 5.48 -13.10
N HIS A 156 -3.16 5.26 -12.49
CA HIS A 156 -2.94 5.61 -11.08
C HIS A 156 -3.03 7.13 -10.87
N PHE A 157 -2.45 7.95 -11.74
CA PHE A 157 -2.64 9.40 -11.65
C PHE A 157 -4.10 9.81 -11.79
N LYS A 158 -4.83 9.24 -12.76
CA LYS A 158 -6.28 9.48 -12.94
C LYS A 158 -7.06 9.08 -11.68
N HIS A 159 -6.71 7.94 -11.07
CA HIS A 159 -7.29 7.47 -9.82
C HIS A 159 -7.11 8.50 -8.70
N HIS A 160 -5.87 8.91 -8.41
CA HIS A 160 -5.58 9.93 -7.39
C HIS A 160 -6.26 11.27 -7.67
N MET A 161 -6.30 11.70 -8.93
CA MET A 161 -6.91 12.97 -9.32
C MET A 161 -8.41 13.05 -9.02
N LYS A 162 -9.14 11.94 -9.01
CA LYS A 162 -10.57 11.92 -8.63
C LYS A 162 -10.79 12.42 -7.20
N TYR A 163 -9.82 12.20 -6.32
CA TYR A 163 -9.91 12.49 -4.89
C TYR A 163 -9.17 13.76 -4.47
N LEU A 164 -8.30 14.30 -5.34
CA LEU A 164 -7.47 15.48 -5.05
C LEU A 164 -7.96 16.77 -5.73
N LYS A 165 -8.81 16.68 -6.75
CA LYS A 165 -9.31 17.86 -7.49
C LYS A 165 -10.37 18.69 -6.74
N ASN A 166 -11.02 18.13 -5.72
CA ASN A 166 -12.19 18.74 -5.07
C ASN A 166 -11.85 19.60 -3.87
#